data_AF-A0A0K9Z0G7-F1
#
_entry.id   AF-A0A0K9Z0G7-F1
#
_cell.length_a   1.000
_cell.length_b   1.000
_cell.length_c   1.000
_cell.angle_alpha   90.00
_cell.angle_beta   90.00
_cell.angle_gamma   90.00
#
_symmetry.space_group_name_H-M   'P 1'
#
loop_
_entity.id
_entity.type
_entity.pdbx_description
1 polymer ?
#
loop_
_entity_poly.entity_id
_entity_poly.type
_entity_poly.pdbx_seq_one_letter_code
_entity_poly.pdbx_strand_id
1 'polypeptide(L)' 'MTRKKLCYILSLIAYFGMPIGVLFIKSSEPYILGLPFLLFWMVLWILIGSSLMMVVHRLNPDAREEVE' A
#
# COMPACT_ATOMS: atom_id res chain seq x y z
N MET A 1 5.65 17.77 -10.66
CA MET A 1 6.69 16.71 -10.77
C MET A 1 6.03 15.48 -11.37
N THR A 2 6.47 15.10 -12.57
CA THR A 2 5.84 14.29 -13.62
C THR A 2 4.98 13.11 -13.14
N ARG A 3 3.70 13.02 -13.56
CA ARG A 3 2.72 11.96 -13.23
C ARG A 3 3.30 10.53 -13.27
N LYS A 4 4.22 10.30 -14.21
CA LYS A 4 4.99 9.05 -14.37
C LYS A 4 5.81 8.67 -13.13
N LYS A 5 6.43 9.64 -12.44
CA LYS A 5 7.19 9.41 -11.20
C LYS A 5 6.29 8.94 -10.07
N LEU A 6 5.03 9.41 -10.01
CA LEU A 6 4.09 8.98 -8.98
C LEU A 6 3.66 7.52 -9.17
N CYS A 7 3.32 7.12 -10.40
CA CYS A 7 3.09 5.70 -10.72
C CYS A 7 4.32 4.84 -10.41
N TYR A 8 5.52 5.34 -10.71
CA TYR A 8 6.77 4.63 -10.40
C TYR A 8 6.97 4.47 -8.89
N ILE A 9 6.72 5.52 -8.10
CA ILE A 9 6.80 5.48 -6.64
C ILE A 9 5.72 4.54 -6.05
N LEU A 10 4.50 4.55 -6.59
CA LEU A 10 3.42 3.62 -6.22
C LEU A 10 3.84 2.17 -6.47
N SER A 11 4.33 1.86 -7.67
CA SER A 11 4.79 0.52 -8.04
C SER A 11 5.99 0.09 -7.21
N LEU A 12 6.91 1.01 -6.89
CA LEU A 12 8.04 0.72 -6.02
C LEU A 12 7.59 0.43 -4.59
N ILE A 13 6.64 1.20 -4.04
CA ILE A 13 6.02 0.95 -2.74
C ILE A 13 5.33 -0.42 -2.73
N ALA A 14 4.48 -0.70 -3.73
CA ALA A 14 3.77 -1.97 -3.89
C ALA A 14 4.74 -3.16 -3.93
N TYR A 15 5.82 -3.00 -4.70
CA TYR A 15 6.84 -4.03 -4.86
C TYR A 15 7.64 -4.28 -3.58
N PHE A 16 7.99 -3.24 -2.83
CA PHE A 16 8.81 -3.38 -1.62
C PHE A 16 8.02 -3.71 -0.36
N GLY A 17 6.82 -3.18 -0.16
CA GLY A 17 6.10 -3.41 1.10
C GLY A 17 5.54 -4.84 1.25
N MET A 18 5.34 -5.61 0.18
CA MET A 18 4.94 -7.02 0.28
C MET A 18 6.07 -7.86 0.90
N PRO A 19 7.32 -7.84 0.36
CA PRO A 19 8.43 -8.59 0.94
C PRO A 19 8.87 -8.07 2.31
N ILE A 20 8.71 -6.78 2.62
CA ILE A 20 9.06 -6.23 3.94
C ILE A 20 8.32 -6.97 5.07
N GLY A 21 7.02 -7.25 4.94
CA GLY A 21 6.28 -7.97 5.98
C GLY A 21 6.75 -9.41 6.17
N VAL A 22 7.18 -10.07 5.09
CA VAL A 22 7.66 -11.45 5.15
C VAL A 22 9.05 -11.54 5.79
N LEU A 23 9.90 -10.51 5.64
CA LEU A 23 11.20 -10.46 6.33
C LEU A 23 11.06 -10.39 7.86
N PHE A 24 9.94 -9.87 8.36
CA PHE A 24 9.63 -9.77 9.79
C PHE A 24 8.96 -11.02 10.39
N ILE A 25 8.77 -12.10 9.61
CA ILE A 25 8.25 -13.38 10.13
C ILE A 25 9.24 -14.10 11.07
N LYS A 26 10.47 -13.61 11.25
CA LYS A 26 11.44 -14.23 12.15
C LYS A 26 10.99 -14.17 13.63
N SER A 27 10.51 -15.34 14.08
CA SER A 27 10.73 -16.00 15.38
C SER A 27 10.27 -15.37 16.71
N SER A 28 9.50 -14.29 16.75
CA SER A 28 8.87 -13.90 18.03
C SER A 28 7.52 -13.30 17.74
N GLU A 29 6.46 -14.08 17.97
CA GLU A 29 5.03 -13.77 17.83
C GLU A 29 4.74 -12.26 17.97
N PRO A 30 4.85 -11.45 16.90
CA PRO A 30 4.62 -10.03 17.04
C PRO A 30 3.12 -9.86 16.96
N TYR A 31 2.46 -9.92 18.12
CA TYR A 31 1.07 -9.56 18.24
C TYR A 31 0.97 -8.04 18.25
N ILE A 32 0.62 -7.46 17.10
CA ILE A 32 0.37 -6.03 16.99
C ILE A 32 -1.12 -5.83 17.24
N LEU A 33 -1.46 -5.11 18.32
CA LEU A 33 -2.85 -4.84 18.72
C LEU A 33 -3.68 -6.10 19.03
N GLY A 34 -3.03 -7.20 19.46
CA GLY A 34 -3.71 -8.47 19.71
C GLY A 34 -4.01 -9.29 18.45
N LEU A 35 -3.51 -8.86 17.29
CA LEU A 35 -3.58 -9.60 16.02
C LEU A 35 -2.21 -10.14 15.62
N PRO A 36 -2.12 -11.33 15.02
CA PRO A 36 -0.88 -11.82 14.45
C PRO A 36 -0.35 -10.84 13.39
N PHE A 37 0.95 -10.58 13.41
CA PHE A 37 1.64 -9.61 12.54
C PHE A 37 1.19 -9.63 11.08
N LEU A 38 1.00 -10.84 10.53
CA LEU A 38 0.56 -11.02 9.15
C LEU A 38 -0.80 -10.37 8.87
N LEU A 39 -1.78 -10.51 9.78
CA LEU A 39 -3.09 -9.88 9.64
C LEU A 39 -3.00 -8.37 9.73
N PHE A 40 -2.24 -7.85 10.70
CA PHE A 40 -1.97 -6.41 10.80
C PHE A 40 -1.33 -5.88 9.51
N TRP A 41 -0.35 -6.62 8.96
CA TRP A 41 0.35 -6.25 7.74
C TRP A 41 -0.57 -6.23 6.51
N MET A 42 -1.49 -7.20 6.39
CA MET A 42 -2.50 -7.20 5.33
C MET A 42 -3.43 -5.98 5.42
N VAL A 43 -3.91 -5.65 6.62
CA VAL A 43 -4.78 -4.47 6.83
C VAL A 43 -4.02 -3.18 6.52
N LEU A 44 -2.77 -3.05 6.98
CA LEU A 44 -1.90 -1.93 6.65
C LEU A 44 -1.78 -1.77 5.14
N TRP A 45 -1.61 -2.87 4.41
CA TRP A 45 -1.54 -2.87 2.95
C TRP A 45 -2.82 -2.42 2.27
N ILE A 46 -3.98 -2.81 2.77
CA ILE A 46 -5.28 -2.35 2.25
C ILE A 46 -5.40 -0.83 2.42
N LEU A 47 -5.01 -0.30 3.58
CA LEU A 47 -5.04 1.15 3.85
C LEU A 47 -4.04 1.91 2.97
N ILE A 48 -2.83 1.38 2.79
CA ILE A 48 -1.82 1.97 1.90
C ILE A 48 -2.31 1.95 0.46
N GLY A 49 -2.86 0.83 -0.04
CA GLY A 49 -3.41 0.72 -1.39
C GLY A 49 -4.55 1.72 -1.64
N SER A 50 -5.47 1.84 -0.68
CA SER A 50 -6.56 2.83 -0.74
C SER A 50 -6.02 4.26 -0.76
N SER A 51 -5.06 4.58 0.12
CA SER A 51 -4.43 5.89 0.17
C SER A 51 -3.68 6.22 -1.11
N LEU A 52 -2.98 5.25 -1.71
CA LEU A 52 -2.29 5.39 -2.99
C LEU A 52 -3.28 5.73 -4.11
N MET A 53 -4.42 5.03 -4.19
CA MET A 53 -5.47 5.34 -5.18
C MET A 53 -6.09 6.72 -4.94
N MET A 54 -6.34 7.08 -3.68
CA MET A 54 -6.85 8.41 -3.33
C MET A 54 -5.88 9.52 -3.74
N VAL A 55 -4.58 9.34 -3.51
CA VAL A 55 -3.52 10.27 -3.94
C VAL A 55 -3.43 10.34 -5.46
N VAL A 56 -3.50 9.20 -6.16
CA VAL A 56 -3.49 9.15 -7.64
C VAL A 56 -4.71 9.87 -8.22
N HIS A 57 -5.90 9.65 -7.65
CA HIS A 57 -7.13 10.30 -8.07
C HIS A 57 -7.11 11.81 -7.80
N ARG A 58 -6.52 12.23 -6.67
CA ARG A 58 -6.28 13.66 -6.39
C ARG A 58 -5.28 14.29 -7.35
N LEU A 59 -4.29 13.53 -7.83
CA LEU A 59 -3.29 14.01 -8.78
C LEU A 59 -3.78 13.97 -10.25
N ASN A 60 -4.76 13.14 -10.57
CA ASN A 60 -5.43 13.06 -11.88
C ASN A 60 -6.93 13.27 -11.69
N PRO A 61 -7.39 14.53 -11.53
CA PRO A 61 -8.81 14.83 -11.42
C PRO A 61 -9.63 14.42 -12.67
N ASP A 62 -8.98 14.22 -13.82
CA ASP A 62 -9.59 13.74 -15.07
C ASP A 62 -10.05 12.27 -15.03
N ALA A 63 -9.59 11.46 -14.07
CA ALA A 63 -10.00 10.06 -13.96
C ALA A 63 -11.41 9.88 -13.35
N ARG A 64 -12.23 10.94 -13.34
CA ARG A 64 -13.60 10.95 -12.80
C ARG A 64 -14.67 10.47 -13.78
N GLU A 65 -14.34 10.18 -15.03
CA GLU A 65 -15.34 9.90 -16.07
C GLU A 65 -15.51 8.42 -16.46
N GLU A 66 -14.73 7.48 -15.92
CA GLU A 66 -14.83 6.05 -16.30
C GLU A 66 -15.15 5.13 -15.11
N VAL A 67 -16.12 5.53 -14.28
CA VAL A 67 -16.85 4.60 -13.40
C VAL A 67 -18.32 4.66 -13.83
N GLU A 68 -18.60 4.03 -14.97
CA GLU A 68 -19.96 3.59 -15.35
C GLU A 68 -20.12 2.11 -14.97
#